data_AF-A0A8S2U106-F1
#
_entry.id   AF-A0A8S2U106-F1
#
_cell.length_a   1.000
_cell.length_b   1.000
_cell.length_c   1.000
_cell.angle_alpha   90.00
_cell.angle_beta   90.00
_cell.angle_gamma   90.00
#
_symmetry.space_group_name_H-M   'P 1'
#
loop_
_entity.id
_entity.type
_entity.pdbx_description
1 polymer ?
#
loop_
_entity_poly.entity_id
_entity_poly.type
_entity_poly.pdbx_seq_one_letter_code
_entity_poly.pdbx_strand_id
1 'polypeptide(L)'
;VRTSTIPEELGRIGYILTDKTGTLTQNVMVFKRLKLGAVSYTIENKTKISNLLEEVYKKSGIAANESQESLVTSTSTKRSIGKNTEAMKVTEAIKALALCHNVTPV
;
A
#
# COMPACT_ATOMS: atom_id res chain seq x y z
N VAL A 1 33.33 -29.21 4.05
CA VAL A 1 33.12 -29.65 2.65
C VAL A 1 32.93 -31.16 2.69
N ARG A 2 31.80 -31.68 2.18
CA ARG A 2 31.45 -33.10 2.36
C ARG A 2 32.03 -34.04 1.29
N THR A 3 32.69 -33.50 0.25
CA THR A 3 33.33 -34.29 -0.81
C THR A 3 34.60 -33.61 -1.28
N SER A 4 35.72 -34.33 -1.35
CA SER A 4 37.06 -33.79 -1.60
C SER A 4 37.35 -33.37 -3.05
N THR A 5 36.59 -33.87 -4.02
CA THR A 5 36.75 -33.55 -5.46
C THR A 5 35.98 -32.31 -5.93
N ILE A 6 35.13 -31.73 -5.07
CA ILE A 6 34.30 -30.55 -5.40
C ILE A 6 35.12 -29.30 -5.77
N PRO A 7 36.24 -28.96 -5.11
CA PRO A 7 36.93 -27.69 -5.36
C PRO A 7 37.44 -27.51 -6.80
N GLU A 8 37.92 -28.58 -7.44
CA GLU A 8 38.40 -28.53 -8.83
C GLU A 8 37.26 -28.34 -9.83
N GLU A 9 36.12 -28.99 -9.59
CA GLU A 9 34.92 -28.88 -10.42
C GLU A 9 34.25 -27.50 -10.29
N LEU A 10 34.30 -26.87 -9.12
CA LEU A 10 33.81 -25.49 -8.93
C LEU A 10 34.56 -24.47 -9.80
N GLY A 11 35.83 -24.70 -10.10
CA GLY A 11 36.64 -23.83 -10.95
C GLY A 11 36.30 -23.93 -12.45
N ARG A 12 35.47 -24.90 -12.86
CA ARG A 12 35.13 -25.19 -14.27
C ARG A 12 33.65 -24.98 -14.59
N ILE A 13 32.87 -24.40 -13.68
CA ILE A 13 31.42 -24.21 -13.88
C ILE A 13 31.17 -23.24 -15.03
N GLY A 14 30.46 -23.69 -16.07
CA GLY A 14 30.01 -22.86 -17.19
C GLY A 14 28.57 -22.35 -17.06
N TYR A 15 27.75 -22.99 -16.23
CA TYR A 15 26.33 -22.64 -16.05
C TYR A 15 25.92 -22.82 -14.59
N ILE A 16 25.11 -21.89 -14.10
CA ILE A 16 24.47 -21.96 -12.78
C ILE A 16 22.96 -22.05 -12.99
N LEU A 17 22.36 -23.12 -12.49
CA LEU A 17 20.92 -23.23 -12.37
C LEU A 17 20.56 -22.80 -10.95
N THR A 18 19.71 -21.78 -10.83
CA THR A 18 19.32 -21.22 -9.53
C THR A 18 17.81 -21.19 -9.41
N ASP A 19 17.33 -21.43 -8.19
CA ASP A 19 15.92 -21.24 -7.87
C ASP A 19 15.62 -19.76 -7.60
N LYS A 20 14.42 -19.32 -7.95
CA LYS A 20 13.99 -17.94 -7.70
C LYS A 20 13.70 -17.74 -6.21
N THR A 21 12.87 -18.59 -5.62
CA THR A 21 12.30 -18.35 -4.28
C THR A 21 13.19 -18.98 -3.22
N GLY A 22 13.64 -18.21 -2.22
CA GLY A 22 14.52 -18.71 -1.17
C GLY A 22 16.01 -18.76 -1.54
N THR A 23 16.37 -18.60 -2.83
CA THR A 23 17.76 -18.38 -3.28
C THR A 23 17.96 -16.96 -3.79
N LEU A 24 17.31 -16.57 -4.89
CA LEU A 24 17.45 -15.21 -5.44
C LEU A 24 16.65 -14.17 -4.65
N THR A 25 15.46 -14.52 -4.17
CA THR A 25 14.59 -13.60 -3.43
C THR A 25 14.28 -14.12 -2.05
N GLN A 26 14.33 -13.23 -1.06
CA GLN A 26 13.69 -13.47 0.23
C GLN A 26 12.17 -13.52 0.03
N ASN A 27 11.49 -14.36 0.81
CA ASN A 27 10.02 -14.42 0.82
C ASN A 27 9.42 -13.26 1.64
N VAL A 28 9.84 -12.03 1.31
CA VAL A 28 9.44 -10.80 1.99
C VAL A 28 9.05 -9.77 0.95
N MET A 29 7.78 -9.37 0.97
CA MET A 29 7.25 -8.35 0.06
C MET A 29 7.20 -7.01 0.79
N VAL A 30 7.76 -5.97 0.18
CA VAL A 30 7.81 -4.62 0.76
C VAL A 30 7.14 -3.63 -0.18
N PHE A 31 6.21 -2.83 0.34
CA PHE A 31 5.60 -1.74 -0.42
C PHE A 31 6.62 -0.62 -0.67
N LYS A 32 7.06 -0.45 -1.93
CA LYS A 32 8.12 0.52 -2.27
C LYS A 32 7.59 1.86 -2.79
N ARG A 33 6.49 1.85 -3.55
CA ARG A 33 6.03 3.03 -4.28
C ARG A 33 4.54 2.93 -4.62
N LEU A 34 3.84 4.05 -4.51
CA LEU A 34 2.47 4.24 -4.97
C LEU A 34 2.45 5.30 -6.07
N LYS A 35 1.91 5.01 -7.26
CA LYS A 35 1.74 5.99 -8.32
C LYS A 35 0.26 6.31 -8.52
N LEU A 36 -0.11 7.58 -8.36
CA LEU A 36 -1.47 8.08 -8.56
C LEU A 36 -1.44 9.17 -9.64
N GLY A 37 -1.83 8.79 -10.87
CA GLY A 37 -1.72 9.66 -12.04
C GLY A 37 -0.26 10.07 -12.31
N ALA A 38 0.00 11.38 -12.31
CA ALA A 38 1.34 11.93 -12.52
C ALA A 38 2.22 11.95 -11.25
N VAL A 39 1.64 11.70 -10.07
CA VAL A 39 2.36 11.79 -8.78
C VAL A 39 2.81 10.40 -8.34
N SER A 40 4.03 10.30 -7.84
CA SER A 40 4.61 9.07 -7.29
C SER A 40 5.02 9.31 -5.83
N TYR A 41 4.54 8.46 -4.93
CA TYR A 41 4.90 8.46 -3.51
C TYR A 41 5.85 7.30 -3.23
N THR A 42 6.98 7.59 -2.63
CA THR A 42 7.95 6.61 -2.13
C THR A 42 7.92 6.58 -0.60
N ILE A 43 8.76 5.74 0.00
CA ILE A 43 8.92 5.64 1.46
C ILE A 43 9.30 7.01 2.07
N GLU A 44 10.10 7.80 1.37
CA GLU A 44 10.53 9.14 1.79
C GLU A 44 9.34 10.11 1.92
N ASN A 45 8.30 9.94 1.10
CA ASN A 45 7.11 10.78 1.07
C ASN A 45 5.96 10.20 1.93
N LYS A 46 6.22 9.24 2.83
CA LYS A 46 5.20 8.64 3.70
C LYS A 46 4.51 9.67 4.60
N THR A 47 5.25 10.65 5.11
CA THR A 47 4.72 11.74 5.95
C THR A 47 3.69 12.59 5.19
N LYS A 48 3.94 12.84 3.90
CA LYS A 48 3.01 13.58 3.03
C LYS A 48 1.65 12.87 2.94
N ILE A 49 1.64 11.54 2.74
CA ILE A 49 0.40 10.76 2.69
C ILE A 49 -0.37 10.90 4.00
N SER A 50 0.31 10.79 5.14
CA SER A 50 -0.32 10.86 6.48
C SER A 50 -0.97 12.23 6.71
N ASN A 51 -0.27 13.31 6.37
CA ASN A 51 -0.79 14.67 6.49
C ASN A 51 -2.01 14.92 5.60
N LEU A 52 -1.98 14.42 4.35
CA LEU A 52 -3.11 14.54 3.42
C LEU A 52 -4.35 13.80 3.94
N LEU A 53 -4.16 12.61 4.53
CA LEU A 53 -5.25 11.85 5.14
C LEU A 53 -5.83 12.61 6.34
N GLU A 54 -4.97 13.08 7.25
CA GLU A 54 -5.43 13.86 8.41
C GLU A 54 -6.21 15.10 8.01
N GLU A 55 -5.77 15.84 6.99
CA GLU A 55 -6.47 17.02 6.50
C GLU A 55 -7.90 16.69 6.03
N VAL A 56 -8.06 15.58 5.30
CA VAL A 56 -9.37 15.14 4.81
C VAL A 56 -10.27 14.73 5.97
N TYR A 57 -9.77 13.92 6.91
CA TYR A 57 -10.56 13.43 8.04
C TYR A 57 -10.90 14.53 9.06
N LYS A 58 -10.02 15.51 9.25
CA LYS A 58 -10.30 16.71 10.06
C LYS A 58 -11.39 17.57 9.42
N LYS A 59 -11.37 17.74 8.09
CA LYS A 59 -12.38 18.50 7.35
C LYS A 59 -13.72 17.78 7.22
N SER A 60 -13.72 16.45 7.17
CA SER A 60 -14.95 15.66 7.08
C SER A 60 -15.71 15.58 8.40
N GLY A 61 -15.17 16.12 9.50
CA GLY A 61 -15.94 16.46 10.68
C GLY A 61 -16.89 15.36 11.17
N ILE A 62 -16.39 14.15 11.40
CA ILE A 62 -16.94 13.34 12.49
C ILE A 62 -16.35 13.95 13.77
N ALA A 63 -16.82 15.14 14.12
CA ALA A 63 -16.77 15.55 15.51
C ALA A 63 -17.67 14.55 16.23
N ALA A 64 -17.10 13.87 17.22
CA ALA A 64 -17.82 13.01 18.14
C ALA A 64 -19.00 13.79 18.76
N ASN A 65 -20.19 13.64 18.19
CA ASN A 65 -21.44 13.77 18.92
C ASN A 65 -22.01 12.37 19.02
N GLU A 66 -21.58 11.66 20.06
CA GLU A 66 -22.26 10.49 20.58
C GLU A 66 -23.62 10.93 21.15
N SER A 67 -24.63 11.04 20.28
CA SER A 67 -26.01 10.94 20.71
C SER A 67 -26.93 10.75 19.51
N GLN A 68 -27.56 9.58 19.50
CA GLN A 68 -28.82 9.22 18.84
C GLN A 68 -28.73 8.56 17.45
N GLU A 69 -28.82 7.24 17.52
CA GLU A 69 -29.56 6.35 16.65
C GLU A 69 -30.82 7.00 16.02
N SER A 70 -30.89 7.05 14.68
CA SER A 70 -32.13 6.78 13.94
C SER A 70 -31.90 6.58 12.44
N LEU A 71 -32.77 5.72 11.91
CA LEU A 71 -32.93 5.18 10.58
C LEU A 71 -33.12 6.21 9.45
N VAL A 72 -32.59 5.87 8.27
CA VAL A 72 -32.99 6.22 6.88
C VAL A 72 -33.71 7.55 6.61
N THR A 73 -33.18 8.35 5.66
CA THR A 73 -33.78 8.60 4.33
C THR A 73 -33.08 9.77 3.63
N SER A 74 -32.60 9.49 2.42
CA SER A 74 -32.37 10.38 1.27
C SER A 74 -32.48 11.88 1.49
N THR A 75 -31.36 12.61 1.39
CA THR A 75 -31.40 14.03 1.04
C THR A 75 -30.23 14.39 0.12
N SER A 76 -30.61 14.62 -1.13
CA SER A 76 -29.99 15.41 -2.18
C SER A 76 -28.91 16.39 -1.70
N THR A 77 -27.65 15.98 -1.71
CA THR A 77 -26.54 16.93 -1.80
C THR A 77 -26.04 16.88 -3.23
N LYS A 78 -26.15 18.04 -3.89
CA LYS A 78 -25.51 18.34 -5.16
C LYS A 78 -24.11 17.71 -5.16
N ARG A 79 -23.90 16.61 -5.89
CA ARG A 79 -22.57 16.05 -6.11
C ARG A 79 -21.77 17.17 -6.75
N SER A 80 -20.90 17.81 -5.98
CA SER A 80 -19.96 18.78 -6.50
C SER A 80 -19.07 18.05 -7.48
N ILE A 81 -19.43 18.14 -8.76
CA ILE A 81 -18.54 17.90 -9.88
C ILE A 81 -17.35 18.86 -9.65
N GLY A 82 -16.19 18.30 -9.26
CA GLY A 82 -15.01 19.05 -8.85
C GLY A 82 -14.93 19.20 -7.33
N LYS A 83 -13.92 18.63 -6.66
CA LYS A 83 -12.49 18.83 -6.95
C LYS A 83 -11.72 17.51 -6.80
N ASN A 84 -11.14 17.02 -7.89
CA ASN A 84 -10.18 15.89 -7.89
C ASN A 84 -8.86 16.32 -7.23
N THR A 85 -8.88 16.66 -5.94
CA THR A 85 -7.68 17.06 -5.21
C THR A 85 -6.75 15.87 -5.01
N GLU A 86 -5.46 16.14 -4.88
CA GLU A 86 -4.46 15.13 -4.54
C GLU A 86 -4.87 14.36 -3.27
N ALA A 87 -5.36 15.08 -2.25
CA ALA A 87 -5.81 14.50 -0.99
C ALA A 87 -6.97 13.49 -1.16
N MET A 88 -7.97 13.79 -1.98
CA MET A 88 -9.07 12.87 -2.25
C MET A 88 -8.60 11.62 -3.01
N LYS A 89 -7.72 11.78 -4.00
CA LYS A 89 -7.15 10.64 -4.75
C LYS A 89 -6.33 9.71 -3.85
N VAL A 90 -5.51 10.29 -2.97
CA VAL A 90 -4.72 9.54 -1.99
C VAL A 90 -5.65 8.82 -1.02
N THR A 91 -6.66 9.49 -0.50
CA THR A 91 -7.61 8.91 0.46
C THR A 91 -8.35 7.72 -0.13
N GLU A 92 -8.91 7.86 -1.33
CA GLU A 92 -9.62 6.78 -2.01
C GLU A 92 -8.68 5.60 -2.34
N ALA A 93 -7.44 5.88 -2.77
CA ALA A 93 -6.46 4.83 -3.05
C ALA A 93 -6.07 4.05 -1.78
N ILE A 94 -5.83 4.73 -0.66
CA ILE A 94 -5.50 4.07 0.61
C ILE A 94 -6.71 3.30 1.15
N LYS A 95 -7.93 3.87 1.04
CA LYS A 95 -9.17 3.18 1.40
C LYS A 95 -9.38 1.91 0.59
N ALA A 96 -9.13 1.95 -0.73
CA ALA A 96 -9.19 0.77 -1.58
C ALA A 96 -8.16 -0.29 -1.15
N LEU A 97 -6.91 0.09 -0.85
CA LEU A 97 -5.89 -0.86 -0.37
C LEU A 97 -6.27 -1.49 0.98
N ALA A 98 -6.91 -0.73 1.87
CA ALA A 98 -7.32 -1.21 3.19
C ALA A 98 -8.58 -2.08 3.17
N LEU A 99 -9.50 -1.87 2.22
CA LEU A 99 -10.75 -2.62 2.13
C LEU A 99 -10.66 -3.81 1.17
N CYS A 100 -9.88 -3.71 0.10
CA CYS A 100 -9.75 -4.74 -0.93
C CYS A 100 -8.66 -5.76 -0.57
N HIS A 101 -8.72 -6.31 0.65
CA HIS A 101 -7.84 -7.40 1.07
C HIS A 101 -8.58 -8.41 1.93
N ASN A 102 -8.14 -9.67 1.91
CA ASN A 102 -8.66 -10.74 2.77
C ASN A 102 -7.75 -11.00 3.98
N VAL A 103 -6.90 -10.03 4.35
CA VAL A 103 -6.02 -10.15 5.51
C VAL A 103 -6.88 -10.08 6.78
N THR A 104 -6.80 -11.12 7.60
CA THR A 104 -7.43 -11.15 8.92
C THR A 104 -6.38 -10.71 9.95
N PRO A 105 -6.65 -9.70 10.79
CA PRO A 105 -5.75 -9.36 11.88
C PRO A 105 -5.63 -10.57 12.83
N VAL A 106 -4.42 -10.84 13.30
CA VAL A 106 -4.11 -11.92 14.24
C VAL A 106 -4.27 -11.43 15.67
#